data_AF-A0A914EDM9-F1
#
_entry.id   AF-A0A914EDM9-F1
#
_cell.length_a   1.000
_cell.length_b   1.000
_cell.length_c   1.000
_cell.angle_alpha   90.00
_cell.angle_beta   90.00
_cell.angle_gamma   90.00
#
_symmetry.space_group_name_H-M   'P 1'
#
loop_
_entity.id
_entity.type
_entity.pdbx_description
1 polymer ?
#
loop_
_entity_poly.entity_id
_entity_poly.type
_entity_poly.pdbx_seq_one_letter_code
_entity_poly.pdbx_strand_id
1 'polypeptide(L)'
;MNDALVLDKLLDGYDNLKLPGNGQVKVDVEIWVQEVSKIIEITSEFELDIYVTEWWVDPSLAFEHLNPCKKIISTDGAKVLHQIWSPHACFVNSKQASIHRSPISNIFLQLYSNGSVWHNYSTFPIDQQKCMLFYESFHHNFQEVRMEWTQSPILLLKENITLPDYVLIGYKAESVKRLYPPGVWNELVATFTFRRLYGFYILQVYLPAYISTFISWISFYLGPTNITSRTTVGVNALLALTYQFGSVVNNLPKTSDVKDLWVLFLFR
;
A
#
# COMPACT_ATOMS: atom_id res chain seq x y z
N MET A 1 -16.59 9.82 -37.09
CA MET A 1 -16.69 8.36 -37.34
C MET A 1 -17.22 7.64 -36.10
N ASN A 2 -17.67 6.38 -36.23
CA ASN A 2 -17.99 5.53 -35.08
C ASN A 2 -16.71 5.15 -34.31
N ASP A 3 -16.77 5.12 -32.98
CA ASP A 3 -15.60 5.00 -32.08
C ASP A 3 -14.73 3.77 -32.39
N ALA A 4 -15.35 2.62 -32.68
CA ALA A 4 -14.64 1.39 -33.04
C ALA A 4 -13.84 1.49 -34.34
N LEU A 5 -14.35 2.22 -35.35
CA LEU A 5 -13.66 2.45 -36.64
C LEU A 5 -12.56 3.50 -36.53
N VAL A 6 -12.59 4.34 -35.48
CA VAL A 6 -11.47 5.23 -35.14
C VAL A 6 -10.37 4.40 -34.48
N LEU A 7 -10.71 3.57 -33.49
CA LEU A 7 -9.75 2.73 -32.77
C LEU A 7 -9.01 1.74 -33.71
N ASP A 8 -9.75 1.04 -34.57
CA ASP A 8 -9.21 0.09 -35.56
C ASP A 8 -8.13 0.76 -36.44
N LYS A 9 -8.40 2.00 -36.90
CA LYS A 9 -7.47 2.82 -37.69
C LYS A 9 -6.28 3.42 -36.93
N LEU A 10 -6.32 3.46 -35.60
CA LEU A 10 -5.19 3.92 -34.77
C LEU A 10 -4.24 2.78 -34.41
N LEU A 11 -4.74 1.54 -34.41
CA LEU A 11 -3.97 0.34 -34.09
C LEU A 11 -3.39 -0.34 -35.34
N ASP A 12 -4.00 -0.14 -36.52
CA ASP A 12 -3.45 -0.59 -37.80
C ASP A 12 -2.05 0.00 -38.07
N GLY A 13 -1.03 -0.88 -38.04
CA GLY A 13 0.38 -0.50 -38.20
C GLY A 13 1.04 0.18 -36.98
N TYR A 14 0.39 0.20 -35.81
CA TYR A 14 0.97 0.77 -34.58
C TYR A 14 2.08 -0.12 -34.01
N ASP A 15 3.21 0.48 -33.62
CA ASP A 15 4.36 -0.19 -33.00
C ASP A 15 4.42 0.12 -31.51
N ASN A 16 4.01 -0.84 -30.67
CA ASN A 16 3.97 -0.71 -29.21
C ASN A 16 5.33 -0.90 -28.51
N LEU A 17 6.38 -1.27 -29.24
CA LEU A 17 7.75 -1.33 -28.73
C LEU A 17 8.49 0.01 -28.88
N LYS A 18 7.99 0.89 -29.76
CA LYS A 18 8.60 2.18 -30.04
C LYS A 18 8.15 3.25 -29.06
N LEU A 19 9.11 3.94 -28.44
CA LEU A 19 8.87 5.11 -27.59
C LEU A 19 8.13 6.23 -28.37
N PRO A 20 6.99 6.72 -27.85
CA PRO A 20 6.33 7.94 -28.34
C PRO A 20 7.22 9.19 -28.30
N GLY A 21 6.72 10.29 -28.87
CA GLY A 21 7.31 11.63 -28.64
C GLY A 21 8.76 11.81 -29.13
N ASN A 22 9.15 11.15 -30.22
CA ASN A 22 10.53 11.13 -30.73
C ASN A 22 11.56 10.50 -29.75
N GLY A 23 11.14 9.55 -28.91
CA GLY A 23 12.03 8.82 -28.01
C GLY A 23 12.17 9.42 -26.61
N GLN A 24 11.39 10.46 -26.27
CA GLN A 24 11.29 11.00 -24.92
C GLN A 24 9.83 11.17 -24.52
N VAL A 25 9.42 10.47 -23.46
CA VAL A 25 8.05 10.51 -22.93
C VAL A 25 8.06 11.10 -21.54
N LYS A 26 7.20 12.10 -21.30
CA LYS A 26 6.82 12.50 -19.95
C LYS A 26 5.62 11.68 -19.50
N VAL A 27 5.70 11.12 -18.29
CA VAL A 27 4.59 10.44 -17.62
C VAL A 27 4.31 11.18 -16.32
N ASP A 28 3.15 11.83 -16.24
CA ASP A 28 2.65 12.42 -15.00
C ASP A 28 1.85 11.36 -14.24
N VAL A 29 2.18 11.13 -12.97
CA VAL A 29 1.64 10.03 -12.15
C VAL A 29 0.89 10.59 -10.94
N GLU A 30 -0.22 9.94 -10.59
CA GLU A 30 -1.08 10.25 -9.47
C GLU A 30 -1.52 8.95 -8.76
N ILE A 31 -1.72 8.98 -7.45
CA ILE A 31 -2.22 7.82 -6.68
C ILE A 31 -3.45 8.22 -5.86
N TRP A 32 -4.54 7.49 -6.05
CA TRP A 32 -5.77 7.62 -5.28
C TRP A 32 -5.86 6.44 -4.30
N VAL A 33 -5.86 6.70 -2.99
CA VAL A 33 -6.01 5.64 -1.97
C VAL A 33 -7.49 5.45 -1.66
N GLN A 34 -8.00 4.23 -1.87
CA GLN A 34 -9.34 3.81 -1.49
C GLN A 34 -9.37 3.35 -0.03
N GLU A 35 -8.52 2.38 0.32
CA GLU A 35 -8.44 1.82 1.67
C GLU A 35 -7.03 1.25 1.97
N VAL A 36 -6.70 1.09 3.25
CA VAL A 36 -5.53 0.38 3.76
C VAL A 36 -6.07 -0.87 4.44
N SER A 37 -6.01 -2.01 3.76
CA SER A 37 -6.82 -3.18 4.07
C SER A 37 -6.30 -3.96 5.29
N LYS A 38 -4.96 -4.05 5.45
CA LYS A 38 -4.29 -4.59 6.65
C LYS A 38 -2.85 -4.09 6.78
N ILE A 39 -2.34 -4.08 8.00
CA ILE A 39 -0.91 -3.91 8.33
C ILE A 39 -0.48 -5.15 9.12
N ILE A 40 0.57 -5.85 8.66
CA ILE A 40 1.12 -7.05 9.32
C ILE A 40 2.56 -6.75 9.73
N GLU A 41 2.75 -6.50 11.02
CA GLU A 41 4.05 -6.18 11.61
C GLU A 41 5.01 -7.38 11.55
N ILE A 42 4.49 -8.61 11.71
CA ILE A 42 5.29 -9.85 11.82
C ILE A 42 6.06 -10.16 10.53
N THR A 43 5.49 -9.89 9.37
CA THR A 43 6.09 -10.12 8.04
C THR A 43 6.66 -8.85 7.40
N SER A 44 6.54 -7.70 8.08
CA SER A 44 6.73 -6.34 7.54
C SER A 44 5.99 -6.15 6.21
N GLU A 45 4.66 -6.12 6.27
CA GLU A 45 3.76 -6.01 5.11
C GLU A 45 2.61 -5.06 5.40
N PHE A 46 2.08 -4.41 4.35
CA PHE A 46 0.74 -3.84 4.39
C PHE A 46 0.06 -4.04 3.04
N GLU A 47 -1.27 -4.02 3.06
CA GLU A 47 -2.14 -4.13 1.90
C GLU A 47 -2.82 -2.78 1.68
N LEU A 48 -2.84 -2.31 0.43
CA LEU A 48 -3.60 -1.13 0.02
C LEU A 48 -4.51 -1.47 -1.13
N ASP A 49 -5.73 -0.97 -1.04
CA ASP A 49 -6.58 -0.74 -2.19
C ASP A 49 -6.29 0.69 -2.67
N ILE A 50 -5.45 0.80 -3.69
CA ILE A 50 -5.18 2.05 -4.43
C ILE A 50 -5.61 1.91 -5.88
N TYR A 51 -5.84 3.08 -6.48
CA TYR A 51 -5.75 3.29 -7.90
C TYR A 51 -4.49 4.11 -8.20
N VAL A 52 -3.74 3.73 -9.23
CA VAL A 52 -2.73 4.61 -9.82
C VAL A 52 -3.34 5.28 -11.04
N THR A 53 -2.81 6.42 -11.45
CA THR A 53 -3.19 7.05 -12.71
C THR A 53 -1.95 7.59 -13.41
N GLU A 54 -1.57 6.92 -14.49
CA GLU A 54 -0.52 7.36 -15.41
C GLU A 54 -1.13 8.21 -16.52
N TRP A 55 -0.52 9.37 -16.77
CA TRP A 55 -0.87 10.28 -17.87
C TRP A 55 0.35 10.49 -18.77
N TRP A 56 0.25 10.12 -20.05
CA TRP A 56 1.27 10.42 -21.07
C TRP A 56 0.61 10.88 -22.36
N VAL A 57 1.39 11.47 -23.27
CA VAL A 57 0.95 11.92 -24.59
C VAL A 57 1.64 11.09 -25.67
N ASP A 58 0.86 10.41 -26.51
CA ASP A 58 1.36 9.79 -27.74
C ASP A 58 0.77 10.50 -28.98
N PRO A 59 1.59 11.26 -29.75
CA PRO A 59 1.16 11.87 -31.00
C PRO A 59 0.63 10.87 -32.04
N SER A 60 1.04 9.60 -31.96
CA SER A 60 0.64 8.54 -32.89
C SER A 60 -0.83 8.13 -32.69
N LEU A 61 -1.36 8.31 -31.48
CA LEU A 61 -2.76 8.03 -31.13
C LEU A 61 -3.68 9.25 -31.31
N ALA A 62 -3.18 10.37 -31.86
CA ALA A 62 -3.93 11.63 -31.98
C ALA A 62 -4.98 11.60 -33.12
N PHE A 63 -6.23 11.31 -32.75
CA PHE A 63 -7.32 10.99 -33.69
C PHE A 63 -8.19 12.17 -34.15
N GLU A 64 -7.88 13.42 -33.78
CA GLU A 64 -8.66 14.61 -34.18
C GLU A 64 -8.80 14.75 -35.70
N HIS A 65 -7.76 14.37 -36.46
CA HIS A 65 -7.73 14.36 -37.92
C HIS A 65 -8.74 13.40 -38.58
N LEU A 66 -9.31 12.44 -37.83
CA LEU A 66 -10.30 11.46 -38.34
C LEU A 66 -11.75 11.93 -38.24
N ASN A 67 -11.99 13.19 -37.82
CA ASN A 67 -13.32 13.76 -37.55
C ASN A 67 -14.18 12.82 -36.67
N PRO A 68 -13.75 12.56 -35.42
CA PRO A 68 -14.46 11.68 -34.48
C PRO A 68 -15.80 12.30 -34.05
N CYS A 69 -16.78 11.45 -33.70
CA CYS A 69 -18.06 11.95 -33.18
C CYS A 69 -18.00 12.38 -31.70
N LYS A 70 -16.88 12.12 -31.02
CA LYS A 70 -16.59 12.45 -29.62
C LYS A 70 -15.15 12.97 -29.50
N LYS A 71 -14.88 13.82 -28.50
CA LYS A 71 -13.51 14.26 -28.17
C LYS A 71 -12.75 13.32 -27.22
N ILE A 72 -13.45 12.33 -26.67
CA ILE A 72 -12.89 11.32 -25.77
C ILE A 72 -13.46 9.97 -26.21
N ILE A 73 -12.61 8.94 -26.27
CA ILE A 73 -13.01 7.56 -26.49
C ILE A 73 -12.67 6.79 -25.21
N SER A 74 -13.66 6.07 -24.66
CA SER A 74 -13.47 5.18 -23.51
C SER A 74 -13.51 3.74 -24.00
N THR A 75 -12.50 2.95 -23.68
CA THR A 75 -12.30 1.59 -24.22
C THR A 75 -12.10 0.57 -23.09
N ASP A 76 -12.30 -0.70 -23.43
CA ASP A 76 -11.88 -1.81 -22.56
C ASP A 76 -10.34 -1.90 -22.58
N GLY A 77 -9.71 -1.31 -21.57
CA GLY A 77 -8.26 -1.23 -21.49
C GLY A 77 -7.58 -2.60 -21.41
N ALA A 78 -8.25 -3.63 -20.89
CA ALA A 78 -7.71 -4.99 -20.87
C ALA A 78 -7.54 -5.60 -22.27
N LYS A 79 -8.22 -5.04 -23.29
CA LYS A 79 -8.03 -5.41 -24.70
C LYS A 79 -7.06 -4.47 -25.43
N VAL A 80 -7.10 -3.17 -25.13
CA VAL A 80 -6.37 -2.14 -25.90
C VAL A 80 -4.96 -1.87 -25.36
N LEU A 81 -4.74 -1.92 -24.04
CA LEU A 81 -3.45 -1.56 -23.42
C LEU A 81 -2.28 -2.39 -23.97
N HIS A 82 -2.49 -3.69 -24.19
CA HIS A 82 -1.47 -4.59 -24.75
C HIS A 82 -1.11 -4.28 -26.22
N GLN A 83 -1.91 -3.47 -26.92
CA GLN A 83 -1.71 -3.08 -28.32
C GLN A 83 -1.11 -1.68 -28.48
N ILE A 84 -1.00 -0.90 -27.39
CA ILE A 84 -0.38 0.44 -27.38
C ILE A 84 0.91 0.45 -26.56
N TRP A 85 1.77 1.45 -26.74
CA TRP A 85 2.93 1.63 -25.88
C TRP A 85 2.48 2.00 -24.45
N SER A 86 3.18 1.48 -23.45
CA SER A 86 3.04 1.88 -22.05
C SER A 86 4.42 2.01 -21.39
N PRO A 87 4.57 2.79 -20.31
CA PRO A 87 5.87 2.99 -19.65
C PRO A 87 6.42 1.75 -18.94
N HIS A 88 5.60 0.69 -18.78
CA HIS A 88 5.91 -0.53 -18.04
C HIS A 88 6.38 -0.22 -16.61
N ALA A 89 5.59 0.58 -15.90
CA ALA A 89 5.86 1.00 -14.53
C ALA A 89 5.60 -0.13 -13.51
N CYS A 90 6.39 -0.17 -12.44
CA CYS A 90 6.23 -1.15 -11.36
C CYS A 90 6.50 -0.56 -9.98
N PHE A 91 5.97 -1.22 -8.95
CA PHE A 91 6.32 -0.96 -7.57
C PHE A 91 7.53 -1.81 -7.16
N VAL A 92 8.68 -1.17 -6.95
CA VAL A 92 10.00 -1.82 -6.74
C VAL A 92 10.00 -2.73 -5.50
N ASN A 93 9.24 -2.34 -4.48
CA ASN A 93 9.11 -3.01 -3.20
C ASN A 93 8.01 -4.10 -3.16
N SER A 94 7.41 -4.47 -4.29
CA SER A 94 6.30 -5.44 -4.31
C SER A 94 6.70 -6.90 -4.08
N LYS A 95 6.15 -7.50 -3.00
CA LYS A 95 6.14 -8.96 -2.81
C LYS A 95 4.98 -9.61 -3.60
N GLN A 96 3.83 -8.95 -3.64
CA GLN A 96 2.66 -9.43 -4.39
C GLN A 96 1.74 -8.24 -4.78
N ALA A 97 1.42 -8.18 -6.06
CA ALA A 97 0.43 -7.26 -6.63
C ALA A 97 -0.68 -8.07 -7.34
N SER A 98 -1.91 -7.58 -7.26
CA SER A 98 -3.06 -8.15 -7.95
C SER A 98 -3.98 -7.03 -8.45
N ILE A 99 -4.52 -7.21 -9.66
CA ILE A 99 -5.50 -6.28 -10.23
C ILE A 99 -6.90 -6.85 -9.97
N HIS A 100 -7.72 -6.09 -9.25
CA HIS A 100 -9.12 -6.43 -8.94
C HIS A 100 -9.92 -6.75 -10.21
N ARG A 101 -10.85 -7.71 -10.12
CA ARG A 101 -11.71 -8.14 -11.24
C ARG A 101 -13.16 -8.28 -10.81
N SER A 102 -14.04 -7.37 -11.21
CA SER A 102 -15.50 -7.54 -11.10
C SER A 102 -16.28 -6.52 -11.95
N PRO A 103 -17.04 -6.93 -12.98
CA PRO A 103 -17.07 -8.24 -13.65
C PRO A 103 -15.93 -8.43 -14.67
N ILE A 104 -15.20 -7.36 -14.99
CA ILE A 104 -13.98 -7.35 -15.82
C ILE A 104 -12.82 -6.92 -14.89
N SER A 105 -11.56 -7.08 -15.30
CA SER A 105 -10.44 -6.42 -14.62
C SER A 105 -10.65 -4.92 -14.53
N ASN A 106 -10.35 -4.31 -13.37
CA ASN A 106 -10.58 -2.89 -13.06
C ASN A 106 -9.55 -1.96 -13.74
N ILE A 107 -9.30 -2.21 -15.02
CA ILE A 107 -8.45 -1.46 -15.93
C ILE A 107 -9.38 -0.56 -16.75
N PHE A 108 -9.53 0.69 -16.30
CA PHE A 108 -10.23 1.73 -17.04
C PHE A 108 -9.20 2.47 -17.92
N LEU A 109 -9.58 2.84 -19.15
CA LEU A 109 -8.70 3.46 -20.14
C LEU A 109 -9.46 4.56 -20.87
N GLN A 110 -8.94 5.79 -20.82
CA GLN A 110 -9.48 6.94 -21.52
C GLN A 110 -8.46 7.53 -22.50
N LEU A 111 -8.91 7.75 -23.73
CA LEU A 111 -8.15 8.36 -24.82
C LEU A 111 -8.74 9.73 -25.14
N TYR A 112 -7.94 10.79 -24.92
CA TYR A 112 -8.32 12.19 -25.17
C TYR A 112 -7.88 12.61 -26.59
N SER A 113 -8.60 13.55 -27.22
CA SER A 113 -8.37 13.94 -28.63
C SER A 113 -6.98 14.51 -28.94
N ASN A 114 -6.24 14.94 -27.93
CA ASN A 114 -4.86 15.44 -28.01
C ASN A 114 -3.78 14.33 -27.93
N GLY A 115 -4.18 13.05 -27.86
CA GLY A 115 -3.25 11.92 -27.68
C GLY A 115 -2.91 11.60 -26.22
N SER A 116 -3.59 12.20 -25.22
CA SER A 116 -3.40 11.80 -23.82
C SER A 116 -4.09 10.48 -23.49
N VAL A 117 -3.42 9.62 -22.71
CA VAL A 117 -3.88 8.30 -22.26
C VAL A 117 -3.90 8.23 -20.73
N TRP A 118 -4.83 7.46 -20.14
CA TRP A 118 -5.10 7.33 -18.69
C TRP A 118 -5.13 5.85 -18.28
N HIS A 119 -4.34 5.38 -17.29
CA HIS A 119 -4.29 3.94 -16.90
C HIS A 119 -3.82 3.65 -15.44
N ASN A 120 -4.01 2.42 -14.87
CA ASN A 120 -4.15 2.17 -13.41
C ASN A 120 -3.83 0.72 -12.88
N TYR A 121 -2.93 0.54 -11.88
CA TYR A 121 -2.71 -0.68 -11.03
C TYR A 121 -1.71 -0.49 -9.83
N SER A 122 -1.53 -1.47 -8.90
CA SER A 122 -0.94 -1.35 -7.51
C SER A 122 0.33 -2.25 -7.25
N THR A 123 1.09 -2.39 -6.12
CA THR A 123 1.00 -2.25 -4.62
C THR A 123 2.40 -2.12 -3.89
N PHE A 124 2.47 -2.01 -2.53
CA PHE A 124 3.58 -2.46 -1.58
C PHE A 124 4.69 -1.44 -1.04
N PRO A 125 5.51 -1.71 0.03
CA PRO A 125 5.48 -1.01 1.35
C PRO A 125 6.86 -0.53 1.98
N ILE A 126 6.97 0.13 3.17
CA ILE A 126 7.23 -0.48 4.53
C ILE A 126 7.53 0.58 5.66
N ASP A 127 7.01 0.34 6.90
CA ASP A 127 7.39 0.68 8.32
C ASP A 127 7.60 2.08 9.02
N GLN A 128 7.41 2.01 10.36
CA GLN A 128 7.18 3.01 11.43
C GLN A 128 6.26 4.22 11.18
N GLN A 129 4.98 4.02 10.91
CA GLN A 129 4.54 3.32 9.71
C GLN A 129 4.52 4.40 8.61
N LYS A 130 5.71 4.87 8.25
CA LYS A 130 6.06 5.65 7.04
C LYS A 130 6.09 4.70 5.84
N CYS A 131 4.92 4.19 5.57
CA CYS A 131 4.58 3.30 4.49
C CYS A 131 4.92 3.92 3.13
N MET A 132 6.15 3.69 2.66
CA MET A 132 6.64 4.13 1.36
C MET A 132 6.19 3.16 0.25
N LEU A 133 5.65 3.70 -0.83
CA LEU A 133 5.55 3.05 -2.13
C LEU A 133 6.67 3.63 -3.02
N PHE A 134 7.44 2.78 -3.71
CA PHE A 134 8.46 3.21 -4.67
C PHE A 134 8.01 2.82 -6.08
N TYR A 135 7.70 3.80 -6.92
CA TYR A 135 7.17 3.60 -8.27
C TYR A 135 8.15 4.11 -9.33
N GLU A 136 8.57 3.25 -10.25
CA GLU A 136 9.53 3.60 -11.32
C GLU A 136 9.24 2.84 -12.63
N SER A 137 9.82 3.32 -13.73
CA SER A 137 9.78 2.69 -15.05
C SER A 137 10.74 1.48 -15.11
N PHE A 138 10.21 0.25 -15.20
CA PHE A 138 11.02 -0.96 -15.08
C PHE A 138 12.10 -1.10 -16.18
N HIS A 139 11.79 -0.68 -17.41
CA HIS A 139 12.68 -0.84 -18.57
C HIS A 139 13.42 0.43 -19.00
N HIS A 140 12.82 1.61 -18.76
CA HIS A 140 13.25 2.87 -19.37
C HIS A 140 13.92 3.80 -18.36
N ASN A 141 15.02 4.44 -18.75
CA ASN A 141 15.78 5.35 -17.88
C ASN A 141 15.28 6.80 -17.98
N PHE A 142 15.76 7.70 -17.10
CA PHE A 142 15.36 9.11 -17.00
C PHE A 142 15.49 9.93 -18.32
N GLN A 143 16.34 9.51 -19.25
CA GLN A 143 16.49 10.15 -20.57
C GLN A 143 15.40 9.74 -21.57
N GLU A 144 14.74 8.60 -21.35
CA GLU A 144 13.73 8.00 -22.25
C GLU A 144 12.32 8.22 -21.69
N VAL A 145 12.12 7.89 -20.41
CA VAL A 145 10.85 8.05 -19.69
C VAL A 145 11.09 8.88 -18.44
N ARG A 146 10.42 10.03 -18.36
CA ARG A 146 10.46 10.90 -17.18
C ARG A 146 9.14 10.83 -16.44
N MET A 147 9.14 10.05 -15.36
CA MET A 147 8.07 10.05 -14.37
C MET A 147 8.17 11.29 -13.46
N GLU A 148 7.07 12.01 -13.33
CA GLU A 148 6.88 13.14 -12.42
C GLU A 148 5.53 13.02 -11.70
N TRP A 149 5.39 13.68 -10.56
CA TRP A 149 4.15 13.75 -9.78
C TRP A 149 3.19 14.80 -10.38
N THR A 150 1.87 14.52 -10.39
CA THR A 150 0.86 15.57 -10.65
C THR A 150 0.88 16.65 -9.57
N GLN A 151 0.11 17.74 -9.76
CA GLN A 151 -0.02 18.81 -8.76
C GLN A 151 -0.67 18.33 -7.44
N SER A 152 -1.42 17.21 -7.47
CA SER A 152 -2.09 16.60 -6.31
C SER A 152 -1.76 15.10 -6.26
N PRO A 153 -0.50 14.73 -5.97
CA PRO A 153 0.03 13.40 -6.26
C PRO A 153 -0.60 12.25 -5.46
N ILE A 154 -1.19 12.57 -4.30
CA ILE A 154 -1.85 11.63 -3.42
C ILE A 154 -3.23 12.18 -3.10
N LEU A 155 -4.27 11.47 -3.54
CA LEU A 155 -5.68 11.76 -3.26
C LEU A 155 -6.25 10.67 -2.36
N LEU A 156 -7.07 11.04 -1.38
CA LEU A 156 -7.77 10.09 -0.51
C LEU A 156 -9.25 10.06 -0.91
N LEU A 157 -9.76 8.89 -1.32
CA LEU A 157 -11.18 8.69 -1.65
C LEU A 157 -12.09 8.70 -0.41
N LYS A 158 -11.50 8.66 0.79
CA LYS A 158 -12.16 8.57 2.09
C LYS A 158 -11.44 9.52 3.05
N GLU A 159 -12.17 10.49 3.61
CA GLU A 159 -11.60 11.56 4.46
C GLU A 159 -10.80 11.03 5.65
N ASN A 160 -11.25 9.91 6.24
CA ASN A 160 -10.60 9.25 7.37
C ASN A 160 -10.34 7.77 7.05
N ILE A 161 -9.08 7.43 6.79
CA ILE A 161 -8.64 6.03 6.67
C ILE A 161 -8.23 5.52 8.05
N THR A 162 -9.08 4.67 8.62
CA THR A 162 -8.95 4.10 9.97
C THR A 162 -8.97 2.57 9.89
N LEU A 163 -7.90 1.94 10.36
CA LEU A 163 -7.82 0.50 10.62
C LEU A 163 -8.17 0.24 12.10
N PRO A 164 -8.45 -1.02 12.51
CA PRO A 164 -8.75 -1.35 13.91
C PRO A 164 -7.65 -0.91 14.90
N ASP A 165 -6.38 -1.10 14.53
CA ASP A 165 -5.21 -0.79 15.38
C ASP A 165 -4.39 0.41 14.87
N TYR A 166 -4.79 1.08 13.79
CA TYR A 166 -3.98 2.14 13.15
C TYR A 166 -4.82 3.28 12.55
N VAL A 167 -4.33 4.51 12.66
CA VAL A 167 -4.94 5.71 12.06
C VAL A 167 -3.92 6.44 11.21
N LEU A 168 -4.27 6.78 9.96
CA LEU A 168 -3.46 7.63 9.09
C LEU A 168 -3.33 9.04 9.69
N ILE A 169 -2.11 9.53 9.91
CA ILE A 169 -1.83 10.87 10.43
C ILE A 169 -1.60 11.87 9.29
N GLY A 170 -1.03 11.41 8.18
CA GLY A 170 -0.67 12.24 7.04
C GLY A 170 0.10 11.46 5.98
N TYR A 171 0.39 12.11 4.86
CA TYR A 171 1.05 11.53 3.69
C TYR A 171 1.95 12.56 3.01
N LYS A 172 2.92 12.10 2.23
CA LYS A 172 3.86 12.95 1.47
C LYS A 172 4.27 12.25 0.17
N ALA A 173 4.39 13.01 -0.91
CA ALA A 173 5.02 12.59 -2.15
C ALA A 173 6.39 13.25 -2.33
N GLU A 174 7.38 12.50 -2.80
CA GLU A 174 8.72 12.97 -3.17
C GLU A 174 9.15 12.34 -4.50
N SER A 175 10.01 13.00 -5.27
CA SER A 175 10.63 12.42 -6.47
C SER A 175 12.14 12.37 -6.25
N VAL A 176 12.74 11.20 -6.45
CA VAL A 176 14.13 10.87 -6.10
C VAL A 176 14.82 10.32 -7.35
N LYS A 177 16.08 10.72 -7.57
CA LYS A 177 16.89 10.12 -8.64
C LYS A 177 17.73 8.99 -8.09
N ARG A 178 17.57 7.79 -8.66
CA ARG A 178 18.40 6.61 -8.35
C ARG A 178 19.45 6.42 -9.44
N LEU A 179 20.65 6.00 -9.03
CA LEU A 179 21.68 5.50 -9.92
C LEU A 179 21.73 3.98 -9.78
N TYR A 180 21.34 3.27 -10.84
CA TYR A 180 21.52 1.84 -10.99
C TYR A 180 22.72 1.58 -11.93
N PRO A 181 23.30 0.36 -11.97
CA PRO A 181 24.40 0.05 -12.87
C PRO A 181 24.19 0.40 -14.37
N PRO A 182 22.99 0.27 -14.98
CA PRO A 182 22.76 0.69 -16.35
C PRO A 182 22.48 2.20 -16.56
N GLY A 183 22.31 3.02 -15.51
CA GLY A 183 21.99 4.44 -15.67
C GLY A 183 21.17 5.07 -14.53
N VAL A 184 20.51 6.20 -14.81
CA VAL A 184 19.75 6.98 -13.81
C VAL A 184 18.24 6.86 -14.05
N TRP A 185 17.50 6.59 -12.98
CA TRP A 185 16.05 6.47 -12.95
C TRP A 185 15.40 7.58 -12.11
N ASN A 186 14.14 7.92 -12.43
CA ASN A 186 13.28 8.74 -11.59
C ASN A 186 12.37 7.81 -10.79
N GLU A 187 12.61 7.72 -9.48
CA GLU A 187 11.75 7.01 -8.52
C GLU A 187 10.74 7.99 -7.92
N LEU A 188 9.45 7.63 -7.97
CA LEU A 188 8.37 8.36 -7.33
C LEU A 188 8.03 7.69 -5.99
N VAL A 189 8.17 8.46 -4.90
CA VAL A 189 8.06 7.97 -3.52
C VAL A 189 6.80 8.51 -2.87
N ALA A 190 5.82 7.65 -2.60
CA ALA A 190 4.60 8.00 -1.87
C ALA A 190 4.67 7.45 -0.44
N THR A 191 4.80 8.32 0.56
CA THR A 191 4.95 7.96 1.98
C THR A 191 3.67 8.25 2.76
N PHE A 192 2.97 7.23 3.23
CA PHE A 192 1.85 7.34 4.18
C PHE A 192 2.35 7.17 5.61
N THR A 193 1.84 7.92 6.59
CA THR A 193 2.33 7.86 7.99
C THR A 193 1.20 7.48 8.95
N PHE A 194 1.26 6.29 9.56
CA PHE A 194 0.23 5.80 10.51
C PHE A 194 0.68 5.87 11.99
N ARG A 195 -0.31 6.05 12.88
CA ARG A 195 -0.19 5.95 14.34
C ARG A 195 -0.93 4.71 14.85
N ARG A 196 -0.26 3.89 15.66
CA ARG A 196 -0.87 2.75 16.34
C ARG A 196 -1.84 3.20 17.44
N LEU A 197 -2.98 2.53 17.54
CA LEU A 197 -3.94 2.64 18.64
C LEU A 197 -3.61 1.58 19.70
N TYR A 198 -3.67 1.96 20.98
CA TYR A 198 -3.30 1.09 22.11
C TYR A 198 -4.51 0.54 22.89
N GLY A 199 -5.75 0.86 22.48
CA GLY A 199 -6.97 0.46 23.19
C GLY A 199 -7.15 -1.05 23.31
N PHE A 200 -6.87 -1.79 22.22
CA PHE A 200 -6.88 -3.26 22.21
C PHE A 200 -5.92 -3.84 23.27
N TYR A 201 -4.67 -3.35 23.29
CA TYR A 201 -3.65 -3.77 24.24
C TYR A 201 -4.01 -3.47 25.69
N ILE A 202 -4.63 -2.30 25.98
CA ILE A 202 -5.12 -1.99 27.32
C ILE A 202 -6.17 -3.02 27.78
N LEU A 203 -7.12 -3.38 26.92
CA LEU A 203 -8.23 -4.26 27.29
C LEU A 203 -7.88 -5.76 27.31
N GLN A 204 -6.99 -6.23 26.43
CA GLN A 204 -6.63 -7.66 26.36
C GLN A 204 -5.31 -8.03 27.06
N VAL A 205 -4.39 -7.08 27.26
CA VAL A 205 -3.09 -7.34 27.90
C VAL A 205 -3.04 -6.76 29.31
N TYR A 206 -3.17 -5.44 29.44
CA TYR A 206 -3.00 -4.79 30.74
C TYR A 206 -4.13 -5.12 31.73
N LEU A 207 -5.40 -5.03 31.31
CA LEU A 207 -6.54 -5.24 32.20
C LEU A 207 -6.57 -6.65 32.83
N PRO A 208 -6.40 -7.78 32.10
CA PRO A 208 -6.39 -9.11 32.73
C PRO A 208 -5.14 -9.36 33.57
N ALA A 209 -4.00 -8.77 33.20
CA ALA A 209 -2.77 -8.87 34.00
C ALA A 209 -2.94 -8.20 35.37
N TYR A 210 -3.47 -6.97 35.41
CA TYR A 210 -3.80 -6.29 36.67
C TYR A 210 -4.80 -7.09 37.52
N ILE A 211 -5.84 -7.68 36.90
CA ILE A 211 -6.81 -8.55 37.60
C ILE A 211 -6.09 -9.77 38.21
N SER A 212 -5.17 -10.41 37.50
CA SER A 212 -4.35 -11.50 38.04
C SER A 212 -3.49 -11.06 39.23
N THR A 213 -2.85 -9.88 39.15
CA THR A 213 -2.09 -9.29 40.27
C THR A 213 -2.98 -9.08 41.50
N PHE A 214 -4.17 -8.48 41.36
CA PHE A 214 -5.11 -8.28 42.48
C PHE A 214 -5.63 -9.61 43.07
N ILE A 215 -5.90 -10.62 42.23
CA ILE A 215 -6.28 -11.97 42.69
C ILE A 215 -5.14 -12.61 43.48
N SER A 216 -3.88 -12.43 43.08
CA SER A 216 -2.73 -12.96 43.82
C SER A 216 -2.67 -12.43 45.27
N TRP A 217 -3.08 -11.18 45.50
CA TRP A 217 -3.05 -10.54 46.82
C TRP A 217 -4.10 -11.12 47.79
N ILE A 218 -5.13 -11.80 47.30
CA ILE A 218 -6.09 -12.54 48.16
C ILE A 218 -5.35 -13.60 49.01
N SER A 219 -4.22 -14.12 48.53
CA SER A 219 -3.37 -15.06 49.28
C SER A 219 -2.72 -14.48 50.56
N PHE A 220 -2.72 -13.15 50.74
CA PHE A 220 -2.31 -12.48 51.98
C PHE A 220 -3.45 -12.38 53.01
N TYR A 221 -4.70 -12.35 52.57
CA TYR A 221 -5.88 -12.33 53.45
C TYR A 221 -6.29 -13.71 53.96
N LEU A 222 -5.80 -14.79 53.32
CA LEU A 222 -5.98 -16.16 53.80
C LEU A 222 -5.15 -16.42 55.06
N GLY A 223 -5.81 -16.88 56.13
CA GLY A 223 -5.17 -17.22 57.40
C GLY A 223 -4.01 -18.23 57.26
N PRO A 224 -2.97 -18.14 58.12
CA PRO A 224 -1.70 -18.84 57.93
C PRO A 224 -1.80 -20.37 57.94
N THR A 225 -2.87 -20.94 58.49
CA THR A 225 -3.17 -22.38 58.47
C THR A 225 -3.53 -22.90 57.07
N ASN A 226 -4.05 -22.06 56.18
CA ASN A 226 -4.62 -22.47 54.88
C ASN A 226 -3.55 -22.52 53.78
N ILE A 227 -2.44 -23.20 54.05
CA ILE A 227 -1.25 -23.27 53.18
C ILE A 227 -1.62 -23.69 51.75
N THR A 228 -2.39 -24.79 51.59
CA THR A 228 -2.79 -25.33 50.29
C THR A 228 -3.49 -24.27 49.43
N SER A 229 -4.48 -23.57 49.98
CA SER A 229 -5.25 -22.54 49.25
C SER A 229 -4.36 -21.37 48.80
N ARG A 230 -3.40 -20.96 49.64
CA ARG A 230 -2.45 -19.88 49.31
C ARG A 230 -1.54 -20.28 48.15
N THR A 231 -1.01 -21.51 48.19
CA THR A 231 -0.19 -22.07 47.09
C THR A 231 -0.98 -22.19 45.79
N THR A 232 -2.22 -22.70 45.83
CA THR A 232 -3.06 -22.84 44.62
C THR A 232 -3.36 -21.49 43.96
N VAL A 233 -3.67 -20.44 44.75
CA VAL A 233 -3.88 -19.08 44.20
C VAL A 233 -2.62 -18.54 43.53
N GLY A 234 -1.45 -18.67 44.18
CA GLY A 234 -0.18 -18.21 43.63
C GLY A 234 0.23 -18.93 42.33
N VAL A 235 0.12 -20.27 42.31
CA VAL A 235 0.44 -21.09 41.12
C VAL A 235 -0.52 -20.77 39.96
N ASN A 236 -1.81 -20.64 40.22
CA ASN A 236 -2.79 -20.34 39.17
C ASN A 236 -2.61 -18.92 38.60
N ALA A 237 -2.29 -17.92 39.44
CA ALA A 237 -2.00 -16.56 38.98
C ALA A 237 -0.74 -16.50 38.10
N LEU A 238 0.34 -17.20 38.50
CA LEU A 238 1.56 -17.32 37.72
C LEU A 238 1.33 -18.05 36.39
N LEU A 239 0.55 -19.13 36.39
CA LEU A 239 0.19 -19.88 35.19
C LEU A 239 -0.64 -19.02 34.22
N ALA A 240 -1.62 -18.27 34.73
CA ALA A 240 -2.43 -17.35 33.93
C ALA A 240 -1.57 -16.24 33.27
N LEU A 241 -0.67 -15.61 34.03
CA LEU A 241 0.28 -14.62 33.49
C LEU A 241 1.22 -15.23 32.44
N THR A 242 1.67 -16.47 32.64
CA THR A 242 2.52 -17.19 31.69
C THR A 242 1.79 -17.49 30.37
N TYR A 243 0.53 -17.95 30.43
CA TYR A 243 -0.31 -18.12 29.24
C TYR A 243 -0.59 -16.80 28.52
N GLN A 244 -0.88 -15.73 29.26
CA GLN A 244 -1.14 -14.41 28.68
C GLN A 244 0.11 -13.85 27.99
N PHE A 245 1.28 -13.95 28.62
CA PHE A 245 2.56 -13.57 28.03
C PHE A 245 2.84 -14.35 26.74
N GLY A 246 2.65 -15.68 26.75
CA GLY A 246 2.80 -16.52 25.56
C GLY A 246 1.85 -16.12 24.41
N SER A 247 0.60 -15.78 24.73
CA SER A 247 -0.35 -15.30 23.72
C SER A 247 0.01 -13.93 23.15
N VAL A 248 0.59 -13.03 23.96
CA VAL A 248 1.05 -11.71 23.51
C VAL A 248 2.30 -11.82 22.62
N VAL A 249 3.29 -12.62 23.03
CA VAL A 249 4.53 -12.85 22.27
C VAL A 249 4.29 -13.58 20.94
N ASN A 250 3.22 -14.38 20.84
CA ASN A 250 2.82 -15.00 19.57
C ASN A 250 2.13 -14.03 18.59
N ASN A 251 1.54 -12.94 19.10
CA ASN A 251 0.79 -11.96 18.29
C ASN A 251 1.61 -10.69 17.96
N LEU A 252 2.78 -10.51 18.58
CA LEU A 252 3.70 -9.39 18.31
C LEU A 252 4.78 -9.78 17.28
N PRO A 253 5.32 -8.81 16.51
CA PRO A 253 6.53 -9.03 15.72
C PRO A 253 7.71 -9.40 16.64
N LYS A 254 8.46 -10.43 16.26
CA LYS A 254 9.65 -10.89 17.02
C LYS A 254 10.83 -9.95 16.79
N THR A 255 10.80 -8.79 17.43
CA THR A 255 11.91 -7.83 17.40
C THR A 255 13.02 -8.22 18.38
N SER A 256 14.26 -7.85 18.07
CA SER A 256 15.42 -7.99 18.97
C SER A 256 15.56 -6.81 19.95
N ASP A 257 14.65 -5.84 19.90
CA ASP A 257 14.68 -4.65 20.74
C ASP A 257 14.17 -4.96 22.16
N VAL A 258 14.77 -4.32 23.16
CA VAL A 258 14.43 -4.47 24.60
C VAL A 258 13.04 -3.87 24.96
N LYS A 259 12.19 -3.59 23.97
CA LYS A 259 10.88 -2.95 24.13
C LYS A 259 9.83 -3.85 24.79
N ASP A 260 9.95 -5.18 24.67
CA ASP A 260 9.01 -6.11 25.31
C ASP A 260 9.31 -6.38 26.80
N LEU A 261 10.43 -5.84 27.32
CA LEU A 261 10.87 -6.11 28.69
C LEU A 261 9.91 -5.57 29.77
N TRP A 262 9.01 -4.63 29.44
CA TRP A 262 7.98 -4.13 30.36
C TRP A 262 7.06 -5.22 30.89
N VAL A 263 6.77 -6.26 30.11
CA VAL A 263 5.92 -7.38 30.58
C VAL A 263 6.67 -8.26 31.58
N LEU A 264 8.00 -8.30 31.49
CA LEU A 264 8.86 -8.97 32.48
C LEU A 264 8.88 -8.25 33.84
N PHE A 265 8.65 -6.94 33.87
CA PHE A 265 8.52 -6.17 35.13
C PHE A 265 7.20 -6.43 35.89
N LEU A 266 6.20 -7.09 35.29
CA LEU A 266 4.98 -7.54 36.00
C LEU A 266 5.20 -8.81 36.85
N PHE A 267 6.38 -9.43 36.77
CA PHE A 267 6.75 -10.63 37.55
C PHE A 267 7.62 -10.30 38.79
N ARG A 268 7.55 -9.08 39.32
CA ARG A 268 8.41 -8.60 40.43
C ARG A 268 7.65 -7.88 41.53
#